data_AF-A0A1J8Q318-F1
#
_entry.id   AF-A0A1J8Q318-F1
#
_cell.length_a   1.000
_cell.length_b   1.000
_cell.length_c   1.000
_cell.angle_alpha   90.00
_cell.angle_beta   90.00
_cell.angle_gamma   90.00
#
_symmetry.space_group_name_H-M   'P 1'
#
loop_
_entity.id
_entity.type
_entity.pdbx_description
1 polymer ?
#
loop_
_entity_poly.entity_id
_entity_poly.type
_entity_poly.pdbx_seq_one_letter_code
_entity_poly.pdbx_strand_id
1 'polypeptide(L)'
;VSSAGDVNGDGLDDLIVGAYQANPNSKDDAGKSYVVFGKTGTKAVDLADISASNGVVAHAIDFQGNGENNILTGTSADELFV
;
A
#
# COMPACT_ATOMS: atom_id res chain seq x y z
N VAL A 1 -3.26 10.81 7.63
CA VAL A 1 -3.02 10.60 6.18
C VAL A 1 -1.96 11.60 5.74
N SER A 2 -0.98 11.16 4.96
CA SER A 2 0.05 12.03 4.35
C SER A 2 0.00 11.83 2.83
N SER A 3 0.32 12.88 2.06
CA SER A 3 0.69 12.74 0.65
C SER A 3 1.98 11.91 0.57
N ALA A 4 2.00 10.89 -0.28
CA ALA A 4 3.19 10.08 -0.55
C ALA A 4 4.03 10.63 -1.72
N GLY A 5 3.48 11.61 -2.47
CA GLY A 5 3.92 11.91 -3.83
C GLY A 5 3.49 10.80 -4.80
N ASP A 6 3.97 10.87 -6.04
CA ASP A 6 3.78 9.84 -7.06
C ASP A 6 4.76 8.67 -6.83
N VAL A 7 4.28 7.56 -6.28
CA VAL A 7 5.12 6.40 -5.91
C VAL A 7 5.21 5.36 -7.01
N ASN A 8 4.32 5.39 -8.01
CA ASN A 8 4.30 4.44 -9.12
C ASN A 8 4.82 5.04 -10.45
N GLY A 9 5.11 6.35 -10.48
CA GLY A 9 5.69 7.07 -11.61
C GLY A 9 4.68 7.41 -12.71
N ASP A 10 3.38 7.44 -12.42
CA ASP A 10 2.34 7.72 -13.41
C ASP A 10 1.99 9.21 -13.60
N GLY A 11 2.62 10.07 -12.80
CA GLY A 11 2.45 11.52 -12.81
C GLY A 11 1.32 12.03 -11.90
N LEU A 12 0.73 11.19 -11.05
CA LEU A 12 -0.33 11.56 -10.11
C LEU A 12 0.12 11.33 -8.66
N ASP A 13 -0.20 12.27 -7.77
CA ASP A 13 0.12 12.11 -6.34
C ASP A 13 -0.71 10.98 -5.71
N ASP A 14 -0.02 10.12 -4.95
CA ASP A 14 -0.59 8.99 -4.24
C ASP A 14 -0.80 9.27 -2.74
N LEU A 15 -1.59 8.40 -2.09
CA LEU A 15 -1.88 8.47 -0.66
C LEU A 15 -1.48 7.21 0.08
N ILE A 16 -0.89 7.38 1.27
CA ILE A 16 -0.68 6.28 2.22
C ILE A 16 -1.72 6.36 3.35
N VAL A 17 -2.42 5.25 3.57
CA VAL A 17 -3.47 5.10 4.58
C VAL A 17 -3.11 3.97 5.53
N GLY A 18 -3.01 4.28 6.82
CA GLY A 18 -2.81 3.30 7.89
C GLY A 18 -4.14 2.86 8.51
N ALA A 19 -4.31 1.56 8.70
CA ALA A 19 -5.39 0.94 9.45
C ALA A 19 -4.77 0.19 10.64
N TYR A 20 -4.49 0.92 11.72
CA TYR A 20 -3.69 0.41 12.85
C TYR A 20 -4.36 -0.73 13.64
N GLN A 21 -5.68 -0.92 13.51
CA GLN A 21 -6.46 -2.02 14.12
C GLN A 21 -6.88 -3.09 13.10
N ALA A 22 -6.28 -3.11 11.92
CA ALA A 22 -6.58 -4.16 10.96
C ALA A 22 -5.99 -5.50 11.44
N ASN A 23 -6.69 -6.59 11.11
CA ASN A 23 -6.30 -7.95 11.49
C ASN A 23 -5.76 -8.76 10.28
N PRO A 24 -4.54 -8.49 9.76
CA PRO A 24 -3.93 -9.29 8.70
C PRO A 24 -3.61 -10.71 9.18
N ASN A 25 -3.75 -11.70 8.29
CA ASN A 25 -3.25 -13.07 8.51
C ASN A 25 -3.67 -13.68 9.86
N SER A 26 -4.90 -13.39 10.29
CA SER A 26 -5.47 -13.81 11.57
C SER A 26 -4.68 -13.32 12.81
N LYS A 27 -3.96 -12.20 12.70
CA LYS A 27 -3.29 -11.53 13.83
C LYS A 27 -4.10 -10.29 14.23
N ASP A 28 -4.54 -10.24 15.47
CA ASP A 28 -5.31 -9.12 16.00
C ASP A 28 -4.47 -7.85 16.11
N ASP A 29 -5.02 -6.72 15.68
CA ASP A 29 -4.45 -5.36 15.74
C ASP A 29 -3.02 -5.24 15.21
N ALA A 30 -2.57 -6.16 14.36
CA ALA A 30 -1.23 -6.13 13.79
C ALA A 30 -1.05 -4.95 12.80
N GLY A 31 -2.16 -4.36 12.35
CA GLY A 31 -2.18 -3.19 11.50
C GLY A 31 -1.96 -3.53 10.03
N LYS A 32 -2.48 -2.67 9.15
CA LYS A 32 -2.22 -2.69 7.71
C LYS A 32 -1.94 -1.28 7.21
N SER A 33 -1.11 -1.17 6.19
CA SER A 33 -0.91 0.06 5.44
C SER A 33 -1.29 -0.18 3.98
N TYR A 34 -1.93 0.81 3.37
CA TYR A 34 -2.38 0.77 1.99
C TYR A 34 -1.79 1.96 1.24
N VAL A 35 -1.36 1.72 0.00
CA VAL A 35 -1.08 2.77 -0.98
C VAL A 35 -2.31 2.87 -1.89
N VAL A 36 -2.83 4.07 -2.05
CA VAL A 36 -3.93 4.37 -2.96
C VAL A 36 -3.35 5.20 -4.10
N PHE A 37 -3.33 4.63 -5.30
CA PHE A 37 -2.82 5.35 -6.47
C PHE A 37 -3.74 6.49 -6.87
N GLY A 38 -3.13 7.61 -7.24
CA GLY A 38 -3.78 8.79 -7.77
C GLY A 38 -4.60 8.45 -9.01
N LYS A 39 -5.70 9.17 -9.22
CA LYS A 39 -6.52 9.02 -10.44
C LYS A 39 -7.21 10.32 -10.81
N THR A 40 -7.41 10.50 -12.11
CA THR A 40 -8.08 11.68 -12.68
C THR A 40 -9.60 11.66 -12.49
N GLY A 41 -10.19 10.49 -12.26
CA GLY A 41 -11.62 10.34 -12.02
C GLY A 41 -12.03 10.74 -10.60
N THR A 42 -13.22 11.33 -10.45
CA THR A 42 -13.72 11.84 -9.16
C THR A 42 -14.49 10.83 -8.31
N LYS A 43 -14.72 9.61 -8.80
CA LYS A 43 -15.37 8.55 -8.01
C LYS A 43 -14.58 8.29 -6.72
N ALA A 44 -15.27 8.12 -5.59
CA ALA A 44 -14.62 7.73 -4.35
C ALA A 44 -13.89 6.38 -4.54
N VAL A 45 -12.74 6.24 -3.88
CA VAL A 45 -12.05 4.96 -3.75
C VAL A 45 -12.55 4.33 -2.46
N ASP A 46 -13.22 3.18 -2.56
CA ASP A 46 -13.53 2.36 -1.41
C ASP A 46 -12.38 1.38 -1.19
N LEU A 47 -11.74 1.44 -0.02
CA LEU A 47 -10.64 0.54 0.33
C LEU A 47 -11.12 -0.92 0.49
N ALA A 48 -12.42 -1.15 0.69
CA ALA A 48 -12.99 -2.49 0.65
C ALA A 48 -12.90 -3.12 -0.75
N ASP A 49 -13.01 -2.32 -1.82
CA ASP A 49 -12.95 -2.80 -3.21
C ASP A 49 -11.55 -3.24 -3.62
N ILE A 50 -10.51 -2.70 -2.96
CA ILE A 50 -9.11 -3.12 -3.16
C ILE A 50 -8.92 -4.58 -2.75
N SER A 51 -9.61 -5.02 -1.69
CA SER A 51 -9.58 -6.42 -1.26
C SER A 51 -10.33 -7.38 -2.18
N ALA A 52 -11.20 -6.85 -3.05
CA ALA A 52 -12.03 -7.62 -3.97
C ALA A 52 -11.40 -7.83 -5.37
N SER A 53 -10.17 -7.33 -5.60
CA SER A 53 -9.47 -7.42 -6.90
C SER A 53 -10.28 -6.84 -8.08
N ASN A 54 -11.08 -5.80 -7.82
CA ASN A 54 -11.91 -5.13 -8.84
C ASN A 54 -11.09 -4.14 -9.68
N GLY A 55 -10.00 -4.61 -10.29
CA GLY A 55 -9.17 -3.79 -11.19
C GLY A 55 -8.22 -2.82 -10.48
N VAL A 56 -8.07 -2.93 -9.15
CA VAL A 56 -7.02 -2.25 -8.40
C VAL A 56 -5.84 -3.21 -8.26
N VAL A 57 -4.69 -2.85 -8.84
CA VAL A 57 -3.43 -3.58 -8.63
C VAL A 57 -2.91 -3.22 -7.24
N ALA A 58 -3.33 -3.98 -6.24
CA ALA A 58 -2.77 -3.89 -4.90
C ALA A 58 -1.53 -4.79 -4.84
N HIS A 59 -0.34 -4.20 -4.92
CA HIS A 59 0.87 -4.88 -4.48
C HIS A 59 0.88 -4.83 -2.95
N ALA A 60 0.38 -5.90 -2.32
CA ALA A 60 0.76 -6.16 -0.94
C ALA A 60 2.26 -6.47 -0.98
N ILE A 61 3.09 -5.57 -0.48
CA ILE A 61 4.44 -5.96 -0.06
C ILE A 61 4.21 -6.91 1.11
N ASP A 62 4.15 -8.21 0.81
CA ASP A 62 4.07 -9.26 1.82
C ASP A 62 5.45 -9.39 2.45
N PHE A 63 5.64 -8.67 3.55
CA PHE A 63 6.76 -8.93 4.45
C PHE A 63 6.52 -10.32 5.03
N GLN A 64 7.07 -11.35 4.37
CA GLN A 64 7.17 -12.70 4.90
C GLN A 64 7.90 -12.62 6.25
N GLY A 65 7.13 -12.37 7.31
CA GLY A 65 7.63 -11.84 8.56
C GLY A 65 8.41 -12.91 9.31
N ASN A 66 9.74 -12.78 9.31
CA ASN A 66 10.64 -13.62 10.10
C ASN A 66 10.70 -13.22 11.59
N GLY A 67 9.90 -12.24 12.01
CA GLY A 67 9.85 -11.74 13.39
C GLY A 67 10.88 -10.65 13.71
N GLU A 68 11.70 -10.24 12.74
CA GLU A 68 12.68 -9.15 12.86
C GLU A 68 12.18 -7.87 12.17
N ASN A 69 12.79 -6.72 12.48
CA ASN A 69 12.53 -5.47 11.78
C ASN A 69 12.94 -5.58 10.30
N ASN A 70 12.00 -5.41 9.38
CA ASN A 70 12.31 -5.30 7.96
C ASN A 70 12.89 -3.91 7.66
N ILE A 71 14.09 -3.87 7.08
CA ILE A 71 14.74 -2.63 6.62
C ILE A 71 14.52 -2.50 5.12
N LEU A 72 13.72 -1.51 4.72
CA LEU A 72 13.58 -1.07 3.33
C LEU A 72 14.60 0.03 3.07
N THR A 73 15.71 -0.29 2.41
CA THR A 73 16.58 0.73 1.84
C THR A 73 16.20 0.89 0.38
N GLY A 74 15.44 1.93 0.05
CA GLY A 74 15.25 2.34 -1.33
C GLY A 74 16.54 2.96 -1.88
N THR A 75 16.90 2.64 -3.11
CA THR A 75 17.96 3.34 -3.84
C THR A 75 17.36 4.35 -4.84
N SER A 76 18.21 5.07 -5.59
CA SER A 76 17.75 5.98 -6.66
C SER A 76 17.45 5.25 -7.98
N ALA A 77 17.39 3.92 -7.97
CA ALA A 77 17.12 3.09 -9.13
C ALA A 77 15.73 2.43 -9.02
N ASP A 78 15.19 2.02 -10.16
CA ASP A 78 13.96 1.22 -10.21
C ASP A 78 14.21 -0.13 -9.52
N GLU A 79 13.54 -0.37 -8.41
CA GLU A 79 13.67 -1.62 -7.64
C GLU A 79 12.38 -2.43 -7.72
N LEU A 80 12.50 -3.67 -8.21
CA LEU A 80 11.45 -4.67 -8.13
C LEU A 80 11.63 -5.44 -6.81
N PHE A 81 10.77 -5.13 -5.84
CA PHE A 81 10.70 -5.88 -4.60
C PHE A 81 9.86 -7.14 -4.84
N VAL A 82 10.53 -8.29 -4.93
CA VAL A 82 9.90 -9.63 -4.95
C VAL A 82 9.62 -10.14 -3.55
#